data_AF-A0A7W6FNZ9-F1
#
_entry.id   AF-A0A7W6FNZ9-F1
#
_cell.length_a   1.000
_cell.length_b   1.000
_cell.length_c   1.000
_cell.angle_alpha   90.00
_cell.angle_beta   90.00
_cell.angle_gamma   90.00
#
_symmetry.space_group_name_H-M   'P 1'
#
loop_
_entity.id
_entity.type
_entity.pdbx_description
1 polymer ?
#
loop_
_entity_poly.entity_id
_entity_poly.type
_entity_poly.pdbx_seq_one_letter_code
_entity_poly.pdbx_strand_id
1 'polypeptide(L)'
;MAEPLTLEQAKAQLRVLDEDEDDLIGAAIVDARGWIENYTGRSFAEIVGDDEVPPVLLRAMRLLVAGFYGDRETGGLAGDVEVSARRLCGRFKVRKL
;
A
#
# COMPACT_ATOMS: atom_id res chain seq x y z
N MET A 1 12.75 8.61 3.36
CA MET A 1 12.55 7.94 2.05
C MET A 1 11.17 8.35 1.57
N ALA A 2 11.00 8.77 0.32
CA ALA A 2 9.69 9.21 -0.18
C ALA A 2 8.71 8.03 -0.17
N GLU A 3 7.51 8.23 0.37
CA GLU A 3 6.47 7.22 0.31
C GLU A 3 6.06 6.99 -1.14
N PRO A 4 5.77 5.74 -1.55
CA PRO A 4 5.47 5.41 -2.94
C PRO A 4 4.14 6.01 -3.43
N LEU A 5 3.32 6.51 -2.51
CA LEU A 5 2.06 7.17 -2.77
C LEU A 5 1.96 8.37 -1.82
N THR A 6 1.70 9.56 -2.38
CA THR A 6 1.58 10.78 -1.57
C THR A 6 0.22 10.84 -0.88
N LEU A 7 0.16 11.60 0.21
CA LEU A 7 -1.09 11.83 0.94
C LEU A 7 -2.19 12.39 0.02
N GLU A 8 -1.88 13.35 -0.83
CA GLU A 8 -2.82 13.92 -1.80
C GLU A 8 -3.36 12.86 -2.78
N GLN A 9 -2.51 11.94 -3.25
CA GLN A 9 -2.93 10.84 -4.11
C GLN A 9 -3.86 9.86 -3.39
N ALA A 10 -3.62 9.59 -2.10
CA ALA A 10 -4.50 8.77 -1.27
C ALA A 10 -5.85 9.46 -1.08
N LYS A 11 -5.86 10.73 -0.68
CA LYS A 11 -7.07 11.54 -0.48
C LYS A 11 -7.93 11.59 -1.74
N ALA A 12 -7.31 11.85 -2.89
CA ALA A 12 -7.99 11.87 -4.18
C ALA A 12 -8.67 10.53 -4.50
N GLN A 13 -8.05 9.40 -4.15
CA GLN A 13 -8.64 8.09 -4.32
C GLN A 13 -9.79 7.83 -3.34
N LEU A 14 -9.60 8.17 -2.07
CA LEU A 14 -10.58 7.96 -1.00
C LEU A 14 -11.75 8.95 -1.05
N ARG A 15 -11.66 9.97 -1.92
CA ARG A 15 -12.61 11.08 -2.04
C ARG A 15 -12.73 11.89 -0.75
N VAL A 16 -11.61 12.02 -0.03
CA VAL A 16 -11.48 12.87 1.15
C VAL A 16 -10.97 14.23 0.69
N LEU A 17 -11.68 15.30 1.07
CA LEU A 17 -11.36 16.68 0.64
C LEU A 17 -10.70 17.48 1.77
N ASP A 18 -10.98 17.12 3.01
CA ASP A 18 -10.56 17.81 4.23
C ASP A 18 -9.27 17.20 4.81
N GLU A 19 -8.66 17.87 5.79
CA GLU A 19 -7.38 17.44 6.40
C GLU A 19 -7.53 16.65 7.71
N ASP A 20 -8.76 16.57 8.26
CA ASP A 20 -9.02 15.90 9.54
C ASP A 20 -8.60 14.41 9.56
N GLU A 21 -8.58 13.76 8.40
CA GLU A 21 -8.24 12.34 8.26
C GLU A 21 -6.80 12.11 7.76
N ASP A 22 -5.98 13.16 7.66
CA ASP A 22 -4.63 13.06 7.10
C ASP A 22 -3.72 12.13 7.93
N ASP A 23 -3.82 12.15 9.25
CA ASP A 23 -3.05 11.26 10.12
C ASP A 23 -3.45 9.78 9.92
N LEU A 24 -4.76 9.53 9.81
CA LEU A 24 -5.31 8.19 9.54
C LEU A 24 -4.89 7.67 8.16
N ILE A 25 -4.97 8.53 7.14
CA ILE A 25 -4.56 8.19 5.78
C ILE A 25 -3.05 7.96 5.71
N GLY A 26 -2.26 8.77 6.40
CA GLY A 26 -0.82 8.58 6.56
C GLY A 26 -0.49 7.22 7.18
N ALA A 27 -1.17 6.86 8.28
CA ALA A 27 -1.01 5.55 8.91
C ALA A 27 -1.38 4.40 7.95
N ALA A 28 -2.46 4.54 7.18
CA ALA A 28 -2.86 3.54 6.18
C ALA A 28 -1.83 3.37 5.04
N ILE A 29 -1.14 4.44 4.62
CA ILE A 29 -0.05 4.37 3.64
C ILE A 29 1.14 3.60 4.22
N VAL A 30 1.51 3.88 5.47
CA VAL A 30 2.59 3.17 6.17
C VAL A 30 2.28 1.69 6.32
N ASP A 31 1.06 1.34 6.72
CA ASP A 31 0.64 -0.06 6.88
C ASP A 31 0.60 -0.80 5.53
N ALA A 32 0.05 -0.17 4.48
CA ALA A 32 0.05 -0.70 3.13
C ALA A 32 1.47 -1.00 2.61
N ARG A 33 2.43 -0.10 2.87
CA ARG A 33 3.84 -0.34 2.55
C ARG A 33 4.38 -1.54 3.33
N GLY A 34 4.19 -1.57 4.65
CA GLY A 34 4.65 -2.65 5.51
C GLY A 34 4.09 -4.01 5.10
N TRP A 35 2.82 -4.05 4.69
CA TRP A 35 2.20 -5.25 4.18
C TRP A 35 2.88 -5.77 2.90
N ILE A 36 3.18 -4.88 1.94
CA ILE A 36 3.86 -5.25 0.68
C ILE A 36 5.28 -5.74 0.97
N GLU A 37 6.02 -5.04 1.82
CA GLU A 37 7.39 -5.41 2.18
C GLU A 37 7.43 -6.79 2.86
N ASN A 38 6.52 -7.03 3.81
CA ASN A 38 6.38 -8.31 4.48
C ASN A 38 5.98 -9.44 3.51
N TYR A 39 5.03 -9.18 2.59
CA TYR A 39 4.56 -10.20 1.65
C TYR A 39 5.63 -10.58 0.59
N THR A 40 6.35 -9.58 0.08
CA THR A 40 7.40 -9.78 -0.93
C THR A 40 8.71 -10.27 -0.31
N GLY A 41 8.94 -9.98 0.97
CA GLY A 41 10.20 -10.24 1.67
C GLY A 41 11.33 -9.33 1.18
N ARG A 42 11.01 -8.16 0.65
CA ARG A 42 11.94 -7.13 0.16
C ARG A 42 11.47 -5.77 0.64
N SER A 43 12.40 -4.87 0.91
CA SER A 43 12.04 -3.46 1.14
C SER A 43 11.54 -2.81 -0.15
N PHE A 44 10.70 -1.79 -0.04
CA PHE A 44 10.21 -1.05 -1.20
C PHE A 44 11.37 -0.44 -2.01
N ALA A 45 12.41 0.03 -1.31
CA ALA A 45 13.65 0.53 -1.92
C ALA A 45 14.36 -0.53 -2.78
N GLU A 46 14.36 -1.80 -2.37
CA GLU A 46 14.96 -2.89 -3.15
C GLU A 46 14.15 -3.27 -4.37
N ILE A 47 12.83 -3.08 -4.33
CA ILE A 47 11.95 -3.41 -5.45
C ILE A 47 12.01 -2.33 -6.52
N VAL A 48 12.03 -1.06 -6.10
CA VAL A 48 11.99 0.10 -6.97
C VAL A 48 13.40 0.52 -7.43
N GLY A 49 14.40 0.42 -6.56
CA GLY A 49 15.75 0.91 -6.85
C GLY A 49 15.78 2.44 -6.98
N ASP A 50 16.45 2.92 -8.02
CA ASP A 50 16.51 4.35 -8.41
C ASP A 50 15.38 4.73 -9.41
N ASP A 51 14.56 3.75 -9.79
CA ASP A 51 13.52 3.91 -10.80
C ASP A 51 12.19 4.40 -10.19
N GLU A 52 11.16 4.60 -11.01
CA GLU A 52 9.84 4.96 -10.53
C GLU A 52 9.08 3.74 -9.98
N VAL A 53 8.14 3.96 -9.06
CA VAL A 53 7.35 2.88 -8.48
C VAL A 53 6.57 2.15 -9.59
N PRO A 54 6.76 0.83 -9.78
CA PRO A 54 6.05 0.08 -10.79
C PRO A 54 4.53 0.27 -10.66
N PRO A 55 3.79 0.49 -11.76
CA PRO A 55 2.37 0.82 -11.72
C PRO A 55 1.52 -0.28 -11.05
N VAL A 56 1.98 -1.54 -11.10
CA VAL A 56 1.35 -2.67 -10.42
C VAL A 56 1.47 -2.59 -8.89
N LEU A 57 2.58 -2.09 -8.36
CA LEU A 57 2.78 -1.87 -6.92
C LEU A 57 2.02 -0.63 -6.47
N LEU A 58 2.00 0.42 -7.29
CA LEU A 58 1.17 1.59 -7.01
C LEU A 58 -0.32 1.21 -6.96
N ARG A 59 -0.79 0.34 -7.86
CA ARG A 59 -2.15 -0.22 -7.82
C ARG A 59 -2.40 -1.01 -6.53
N ALA A 60 -1.45 -1.82 -6.09
CA ALA A 60 -1.56 -2.60 -4.85
C ALA A 60 -1.62 -1.68 -3.62
N MET A 61 -0.73 -0.68 -3.53
CA MET A 61 -0.73 0.35 -2.48
C MET A 61 -2.10 1.01 -2.36
N ARG A 62 -2.65 1.47 -3.50
CA ARG A 62 -3.99 2.09 -3.55
C ARG A 62 -5.08 1.18 -2.97
N LEU A 63 -5.11 -0.09 -3.35
CA LEU A 63 -6.10 -1.05 -2.84
C LEU A 63 -5.94 -1.28 -1.33
N LEU A 64 -4.70 -1.44 -0.86
CA LEU A 64 -4.41 -1.67 0.56
C LEU A 64 -4.77 -0.45 1.42
N VAL A 65 -4.40 0.75 0.99
CA VAL A 65 -4.76 2.01 1.68
C VAL A 65 -6.28 2.13 1.82
N ALA A 66 -7.04 1.83 0.76
CA ALA A 66 -8.50 1.84 0.85
C ALA A 66 -9.06 0.77 1.80
N GLY A 67 -8.40 -0.40 1.88
CA GLY A 67 -8.74 -1.45 2.83
C GLY A 67 -8.51 -1.01 4.28
N PHE A 68 -7.31 -0.54 4.61
CA PHE A 68 -6.95 -0.09 5.96
C PHE A 68 -7.74 1.14 6.41
N TYR A 69 -8.01 2.07 5.51
CA TYR A 69 -8.85 3.22 5.80
C TYR A 69 -10.32 2.84 6.06
N GLY A 70 -10.82 1.81 5.36
CA GLY A 70 -12.18 1.32 5.49
C GLY A 70 -12.41 0.48 6.75
N ASP A 71 -11.40 -0.29 7.19
CA ASP A 71 -11.45 -1.11 8.40
C ASP A 71 -10.71 -0.43 9.56
N ARG A 72 -11.37 0.54 10.20
CA ARG A 72 -10.79 1.35 11.29
C ARG A 72 -10.83 0.66 12.65
N GLU A 73 -11.60 -0.42 12.79
CA GLU A 73 -11.91 -1.04 14.09
C GLU A 73 -11.06 -2.28 14.40
N THR A 74 -10.67 -3.04 13.37
CA THR A 74 -9.92 -4.29 13.56
C THR A 74 -8.47 -4.16 13.10
N GLY A 75 -8.15 -3.15 12.28
CA GLY A 75 -6.85 -3.02 11.63
C GLY A 75 -6.62 -4.13 10.59
N GLY A 76 -7.69 -4.75 10.10
CA GLY A 76 -7.65 -5.88 9.19
C GLY A 76 -7.82 -5.47 7.73
N LEU A 77 -7.42 -6.36 6.82
CA LEU A 77 -7.76 -6.23 5.41
C LEU A 77 -8.98 -7.08 5.08
N ALA A 78 -9.92 -6.51 4.33
CA ALA A 78 -10.97 -7.30 3.70
C ALA A 78 -10.35 -8.39 2.81
N GLY A 79 -10.90 -9.61 2.86
CA GLY A 79 -10.31 -10.78 2.18
C GLY A 79 -10.07 -10.57 0.68
N ASP A 80 -10.98 -9.90 -0.03
CA ASP A 80 -10.83 -9.61 -1.46
C ASP A 80 -9.70 -8.62 -1.77
N VAL A 81 -9.46 -7.65 -0.87
CA VAL A 81 -8.35 -6.69 -0.99
C VAL A 81 -7.03 -7.41 -0.81
N GLU A 82 -6.94 -8.27 0.22
CA GLU A 82 -5.73 -9.05 0.47
C GLU A 82 -5.41 -9.98 -0.72
N VAL A 83 -6.40 -10.71 -1.23
CA VAL A 83 -6.22 -11.61 -2.38
C VAL A 83 -5.74 -10.84 -3.62
N SER A 84 -6.31 -9.66 -3.87
CA SER A 84 -5.92 -8.81 -4.99
C SER A 84 -4.48 -8.28 -4.84
N ALA A 85 -4.12 -7.81 -3.65
CA ALA A 85 -2.77 -7.35 -3.35
C ALA A 85 -1.74 -8.48 -3.50
N ARG A 86 -2.05 -9.70 -3.04
CA ARG A 86 -1.19 -10.88 -3.20
C ARG A 86 -0.93 -11.22 -4.66
N ARG A 87 -1.95 -11.10 -5.53
CA ARG A 87 -1.81 -11.33 -6.98
C ARG A 87 -0.92 -10.29 -7.65
N LEU A 88 -1.09 -9.01 -7.30
CA LEU A 88 -0.31 -7.90 -7.87
C LEU A 88 1.16 -7.97 -7.43
N CYS A 89 1.42 -8.25 -6.16
CA CYS A 89 2.76 -8.26 -5.60
C CYS A 89 3.49 -9.61 -5.78
N GLY A 90 2.80 -10.68 -6.19
CA GLY A 90 3.34 -12.04 -6.22
C GLY A 90 4.60 -12.21 -7.08
N ARG A 91 4.77 -11.40 -8.13
CA ARG A 91 5.97 -11.43 -9.00
C ARG A 91 7.24 -10.94 -8.29
N PHE A 92 7.11 -10.12 -7.25
CA PHE A 92 8.23 -9.49 -6.54
C PHE A 92 8.70 -10.30 -5.32
N LYS A 93 8.04 -11.43 -5.04
CA LYS A 93 8.36 -12.26 -3.89
C LYS A 93 9.76 -12.87 -4.04
N VAL A 94 10.56 -12.79 -2.98
CA VAL A 94 11.85 -13.48 -2.94
C VAL A 94 11.64 -14.98 -3.17
N ARG A 95 12.26 -15.53 -4.23
CA ARG A 95 12.37 -16.98 -4.38
C ARG A 95 13.43 -17.46 -3.40
N LYS A 96 13.02 -18.17 -2.35
CA LYS A 96 13.96 -19.04 -1.65
C LYS A 96 14.39 -20.13 -2.64
N LEU A 97 15.69 -20.16 -2.94
CA LEU A 97 16.37 -21.25 -3.64
C LEU A 97 16.32 -22.53 -2.80
#